data_AF-A0A831SVX9-F1
#
_entry.id   AF-A0A831SVX9-F1
#
_cell.length_a   1.000
_cell.length_b   1.000
_cell.length_c   1.000
_cell.angle_alpha   90.00
_cell.angle_beta   90.00
_cell.angle_gamma   90.00
#
_symmetry.space_group_name_H-M   'P 1'
#
loop_
_entity.id
_entity.type
_entity.pdbx_description
1 polymer ?
#
loop_
_entity_poly.entity_id
_entity_poly.type
_entity_poly.pdbx_seq_one_letter_code
_entity_poly.pdbx_strand_id
1 'polypeptide(L)'
;MVQRVTFAIFLTITSGLVLVAAYGNQGSNSSVDKVLGRWDITVQAADGTRYPSWLEVTRDSDKLAGRFVGRVGSQRPVKSIEFKDGQLIFSLPVQYERQNSDLKFEARLVGDRLEGTTLAPDGKTLRWTAVRAPALAGSSRPKWGQPIQLFNGRDLSGWKLRNPNGPNGWSVVDGVLVNTPRSTDLITEQEFKDFKLHIEFSIAEKSNSGIYLRGRYEIQVEDGAGREPDSRGIGGVYGFIAPTSNPAKKANEWQTFDITLIGRRLTVALNGKTIIDNVEIDGITGGALDSNEGAPGPIMLQGDHGKISFRSIVITPAL
;
A
#
# COMPACT_ATOMS: atom_id res chain seq x y z
N MET A 1 -45.07 82.61 35.52
CA MET A 1 -45.66 81.37 34.97
C MET A 1 -46.26 81.72 33.62
N VAL A 2 -45.92 81.15 32.47
CA VAL A 2 -44.92 80.16 32.07
C VAL A 2 -44.39 80.59 30.68
N GLN A 3 -43.13 80.24 30.44
CA GLN A 3 -42.21 80.66 29.39
C GLN A 3 -42.49 79.95 28.05
N ARG A 4 -42.20 80.65 26.94
CA ARG A 4 -42.24 80.13 25.56
C ARG A 4 -41.24 78.98 25.37
N VAL A 5 -41.63 77.94 24.63
CA VAL A 5 -40.74 76.86 24.17
C VAL A 5 -40.61 76.92 22.65
N THR A 6 -39.37 77.06 22.20
CA THR A 6 -38.89 77.05 20.81
C THR A 6 -38.68 75.61 20.34
N PHE A 7 -39.12 75.27 19.14
CA PHE A 7 -38.79 74.01 18.47
C PHE A 7 -37.38 74.08 17.86
N ALA A 8 -36.49 73.17 18.28
CA ALA A 8 -35.19 72.94 17.65
C ALA A 8 -35.22 71.58 16.92
N ILE A 9 -34.91 71.63 15.63
CA ILE A 9 -34.78 70.48 14.73
C ILE A 9 -33.42 69.83 14.97
N PHE A 10 -33.39 68.56 15.38
CA PHE A 10 -32.17 67.77 15.46
C PHE A 10 -31.84 67.16 14.09
N LEU A 11 -30.71 67.56 13.53
CA LEU A 11 -30.10 66.95 12.35
C LEU A 11 -29.09 65.89 12.83
N THR A 12 -29.39 64.61 12.66
CA THR A 12 -28.47 63.50 12.93
C THR A 12 -27.51 63.33 11.75
N ILE A 13 -26.21 63.53 11.99
CA ILE A 13 -25.14 63.23 11.05
C ILE A 13 -24.76 61.76 11.25
N THR A 14 -25.10 60.91 10.28
CA THR A 14 -24.60 59.53 10.19
C THR A 14 -23.26 59.51 9.44
N SER A 15 -22.18 59.25 10.16
CA SER A 15 -20.85 58.99 9.60
C SER A 15 -20.82 57.60 8.94
N GLY A 16 -20.74 57.56 7.62
CA GLY A 16 -20.54 56.34 6.85
C GLY A 16 -19.10 55.84 6.94
N LEU A 17 -18.88 54.75 7.66
CA LEU A 17 -17.65 53.96 7.56
C LEU A 17 -17.73 53.11 6.28
N VAL A 18 -16.90 53.44 5.28
CA VAL A 18 -16.69 52.58 4.12
C VAL A 18 -15.72 51.46 4.53
N LEU A 19 -16.24 50.27 4.83
CA LEU A 19 -15.43 49.06 4.89
C LEU A 19 -15.06 48.67 3.45
N VAL A 20 -13.81 48.92 3.07
CA VAL A 20 -13.21 48.26 1.92
C VAL A 20 -12.97 46.81 2.31
N ALA A 21 -13.85 45.92 1.86
CA ALA A 21 -13.62 44.48 1.93
C ALA A 21 -12.39 44.17 1.07
N ALA A 22 -11.26 43.89 1.71
CA ALA A 22 -10.14 43.26 1.04
C ALA A 22 -10.61 41.89 0.55
N TYR A 23 -10.87 41.76 -0.75
CA TYR A 23 -10.96 40.47 -1.40
C TYR A 23 -9.58 39.82 -1.29
N GLY A 24 -9.43 38.99 -0.26
CA GLY A 24 -8.32 38.06 -0.15
C GLY A 24 -8.32 37.19 -1.38
N ASN A 25 -7.30 37.37 -2.20
CA ASN A 25 -7.02 36.54 -3.37
C ASN A 25 -6.72 35.12 -2.87
N GLN A 26 -7.74 34.28 -2.70
CA GLN A 26 -7.58 32.84 -2.49
C GLN A 26 -7.14 32.22 -3.81
N GLY A 27 -5.84 32.33 -4.06
CA GLY A 27 -5.19 31.88 -5.28
C GLY A 27 -3.71 31.63 -5.03
N SER A 28 -3.36 30.90 -3.98
CA SER A 28 -2.07 30.24 -3.89
C SER A 28 -2.30 28.73 -3.85
N ASN A 29 -2.32 28.10 -5.02
CA ASN A 29 -1.79 26.73 -5.10
C ASN A 29 -0.35 26.84 -4.64
N SER A 30 -0.11 26.61 -3.36
CA SER A 30 1.22 26.61 -2.78
C SER A 30 2.07 25.64 -3.59
N SER A 31 3.33 25.98 -3.89
CA SER A 31 4.20 25.12 -4.69
C SER A 31 4.27 23.69 -4.14
N VAL A 32 4.09 23.53 -2.83
CA VAL A 32 4.03 22.27 -2.10
C VAL A 32 2.79 21.40 -2.42
N ASP A 33 1.68 21.98 -2.88
CA ASP A 33 0.50 21.20 -3.33
C ASP A 33 0.84 20.26 -4.48
N LYS A 34 1.88 20.60 -5.26
CA LYS A 34 2.33 19.80 -6.41
C LYS A 34 2.90 18.45 -6.00
N VAL A 35 3.40 18.30 -4.77
CA VAL A 35 3.97 17.04 -4.28
C VAL A 35 3.02 16.24 -3.40
N LEU A 36 1.87 16.80 -3.02
CA LEU A 36 0.87 16.08 -2.23
C LEU A 36 0.31 14.87 -3.00
N GLY A 37 -0.06 13.86 -2.22
CA GLY A 37 -0.64 12.61 -2.71
C GLY A 37 0.31 11.44 -2.66
N ARG A 38 -0.08 10.36 -3.35
CA ARG A 38 0.61 9.07 -3.36
C ARG A 38 1.43 8.92 -4.62
N TRP A 39 2.60 8.30 -4.48
CA TRP A 39 3.63 8.21 -5.49
C TRP A 39 4.15 6.77 -5.59
N ASP A 40 4.05 6.22 -6.80
CA ASP A 40 4.60 4.93 -7.18
C ASP A 40 6.07 5.14 -7.54
N ILE A 41 6.97 4.67 -6.67
CA ILE A 41 8.41 4.87 -6.82
C ILE A 41 9.02 3.63 -7.48
N THR A 42 9.91 3.87 -8.46
CA THR A 42 10.83 2.86 -8.97
C THR A 42 12.25 3.30 -8.62
N VAL A 43 12.93 2.52 -7.78
CA VAL A 43 14.35 2.67 -7.49
C VAL A 43 15.15 1.77 -8.43
N GLN A 44 16.21 2.27 -9.03
CA GLN A 44 17.07 1.56 -9.95
C GLN A 44 18.50 1.50 -9.42
N ALA A 45 19.02 0.28 -9.29
CA ALA A 45 20.41 0.01 -8.97
C ALA A 45 21.33 0.16 -10.19
N ALA A 46 22.64 0.26 -9.94
CA ALA A 46 23.65 0.46 -10.99
C ALA A 46 23.71 -0.70 -12.00
N ASP A 47 23.35 -1.92 -11.57
CA ASP A 47 23.26 -3.12 -12.42
C ASP A 47 21.96 -3.17 -13.25
N GLY A 48 21.12 -2.13 -13.16
CA GLY A 48 19.85 -2.03 -13.87
C GLY A 48 18.67 -2.66 -13.12
N THR A 49 18.90 -3.37 -12.01
CA THR A 49 17.83 -3.97 -11.21
C THR A 49 16.89 -2.89 -10.68
N ARG A 50 15.59 -3.16 -10.77
CA ARG A 50 14.53 -2.25 -10.31
C ARG A 50 13.85 -2.81 -9.08
N TYR A 51 13.58 -1.93 -8.12
CA TYR A 51 12.86 -2.25 -6.91
C TYR A 51 11.71 -1.26 -6.73
N PRO A 52 10.50 -1.76 -6.40
CA PRO A 52 9.38 -0.88 -6.11
C PRO A 52 9.51 -0.29 -4.71
N SER A 53 9.05 0.95 -4.59
CA SER A 53 8.85 1.66 -3.34
C SER A 53 7.58 2.50 -3.48
N TRP A 54 7.12 3.11 -2.39
CA TRP A 54 5.96 4.00 -2.40
C TRP A 54 6.14 5.12 -1.39
N LEU A 55 5.60 6.29 -1.72
CA LEU A 55 5.59 7.48 -0.87
C LEU A 55 4.21 8.11 -0.88
N GLU A 56 3.68 8.45 0.29
CA GLU A 56 2.59 9.40 0.41
C GLU A 56 3.11 10.67 1.07
N VAL A 57 2.79 11.79 0.45
CA VAL A 57 3.05 13.13 0.99
C VAL A 57 1.72 13.73 1.38
N THR A 58 1.58 14.06 2.65
CA THR A 58 0.40 14.73 3.21
C THR A 58 0.78 16.09 3.75
N ARG A 59 -0.24 16.89 4.07
CA ARG A 59 -0.09 18.15 4.78
C ARG A 59 -0.60 17.95 6.21
N ASP A 60 0.23 18.29 7.18
CA ASP A 60 -0.15 18.46 8.57
C ASP A 60 0.01 19.95 8.92
N SER A 61 -1.12 20.65 9.02
CA SER A 61 -1.15 22.11 9.17
C SER A 61 -0.35 22.81 8.06
N ASP A 62 0.74 23.51 8.40
CA ASP A 62 1.61 24.20 7.42
C ASP A 62 2.84 23.37 7.00
N LYS A 63 2.98 22.14 7.50
CA LYS A 63 4.16 21.29 7.25
C LYS A 63 3.80 20.10 6.38
N LEU A 64 4.78 19.66 5.59
CA LEU A 64 4.69 18.38 4.92
C LEU A 64 4.92 17.25 5.94
N ALA A 65 4.16 16.19 5.78
CA ALA A 65 4.36 14.90 6.44
C ALA A 65 4.35 13.80 5.37
N GLY A 66 4.74 12.59 5.73
CA GLY A 66 4.66 11.49 4.78
C GLY A 66 4.85 10.12 5.38
N ARG A 67 4.49 9.12 4.58
CA ARG A 67 4.70 7.69 4.86
C ARG A 67 5.43 7.08 3.68
N PHE A 68 6.30 6.11 3.97
CA PHE A 68 7.12 5.47 2.95
C PHE A 68 7.13 3.96 3.11
N VAL A 69 7.10 3.25 1.99
CA VAL A 69 7.35 1.80 1.89
C VAL A 69 8.60 1.60 1.04
N GLY A 70 9.58 0.89 1.59
CA GLY A 70 10.78 0.47 0.87
C GLY A 70 10.62 -0.89 0.21
N ARG A 71 11.74 -1.44 -0.28
CA ARG A 71 11.77 -2.76 -0.90
C ARG A 71 11.22 -3.87 0.00
N VAL A 72 11.44 -3.76 1.30
CA VAL A 72 11.02 -4.72 2.33
C VAL A 72 10.46 -3.98 3.55
N GLY A 73 9.70 -4.69 4.38
CA GLY A 73 9.13 -4.15 5.61
C GLY A 73 7.79 -3.43 5.40
N SER A 74 7.24 -2.91 6.49
CA SER A 74 5.97 -2.16 6.46
C SER A 74 6.20 -0.70 6.11
N GLN A 75 5.12 0.02 5.80
CA GLN A 75 5.15 1.48 5.79
C GLN A 75 5.70 2.03 7.12
N ARG A 76 6.37 3.18 7.03
CA ARG A 76 6.88 3.94 8.18
C ARG A 76 6.75 5.44 7.95
N PRO A 77 6.64 6.25 9.02
CA PRO A 77 6.65 7.70 8.90
C PRO A 77 7.99 8.20 8.33
N VAL A 78 7.90 9.21 7.48
CA VAL A 78 9.04 9.99 7.01
C VAL A 78 9.52 10.89 8.15
N LYS A 79 10.83 10.91 8.43
CA LYS A 79 11.43 11.66 9.55
C LYS A 79 11.46 13.17 9.28
N SER A 80 11.82 13.56 8.06
CA SER A 80 11.77 14.94 7.60
C SER A 80 11.38 14.97 6.13
N ILE A 81 10.62 15.98 5.71
CA ILE A 81 10.20 16.17 4.32
C ILE A 81 10.04 17.66 4.04
N GLU A 82 10.67 18.12 2.96
CA GLU A 82 10.64 19.51 2.52
C GLU A 82 10.51 19.56 1.01
N PHE A 83 9.75 20.53 0.53
CA PHE A 83 9.66 20.84 -0.89
C PHE A 83 9.89 22.33 -1.13
N LYS A 84 10.98 22.67 -1.82
CA LYS A 84 11.37 24.05 -2.10
C LYS A 84 12.03 24.15 -3.46
N ASP A 85 11.71 25.19 -4.22
CA ASP A 85 12.31 25.48 -5.53
C ASP A 85 12.29 24.30 -6.52
N GLY A 86 11.22 23.50 -6.46
CA GLY A 86 11.04 22.31 -7.31
C GLY A 86 11.80 21.07 -6.83
N GLN A 87 12.48 21.13 -5.69
CA GLN A 87 13.23 20.03 -5.09
C GLN A 87 12.48 19.46 -3.89
N LEU A 88 12.26 18.14 -3.90
CA LEU A 88 11.76 17.36 -2.78
C LEU A 88 12.95 16.70 -2.08
N ILE A 89 13.08 16.91 -0.78
CA ILE A 89 14.07 16.21 0.05
C ILE A 89 13.31 15.56 1.20
N PHE A 90 13.55 14.28 1.43
CA PHE A 90 13.02 13.62 2.61
C PHE A 90 14.00 12.60 3.19
N SER A 91 13.81 12.26 4.46
CA SER A 91 14.64 11.29 5.16
C SER A 91 13.81 10.24 5.89
N LEU A 92 14.34 9.03 5.99
CA LEU A 92 13.75 7.93 6.75
C LEU A 92 14.68 7.57 7.92
N PRO A 93 14.13 7.29 9.12
CA PRO A 93 14.95 6.86 10.23
C PRO A 93 15.53 5.46 9.97
N VAL A 94 16.65 5.14 10.63
CA VAL A 94 17.23 3.79 10.63
C VAL A 94 16.18 2.78 11.10
N GLN A 95 15.87 1.78 10.27
CA GLN A 95 14.93 0.71 10.64
C GLN A 95 15.16 -0.58 9.85
N TYR A 96 14.76 -0.62 8.57
CA TYR A 96 14.84 -1.83 7.75
C TYR A 96 16.15 -1.96 6.99
N GLU A 97 16.75 -0.82 6.64
CA GLU A 97 18.04 -0.75 6.00
C GLU A 97 19.14 -1.02 7.03
N ARG A 98 20.08 -1.91 6.69
CA ARG A 98 21.25 -2.24 7.53
C ARG A 98 22.31 -1.12 7.46
N GLN A 99 21.93 0.09 7.87
CA GLN A 99 22.78 1.28 7.81
C GLN A 99 22.77 2.05 9.13
N ASN A 100 23.79 2.88 9.35
CA ASN A 100 24.02 3.58 10.62
C ASN A 100 23.56 5.05 10.60
N SER A 101 22.87 5.48 9.54
CA SER A 101 22.38 6.85 9.37
C SER A 101 21.00 6.86 8.70
N ASP A 102 20.31 8.00 8.77
CA ASP A 102 19.04 8.18 8.06
C ASP A 102 19.21 7.93 6.56
N LEU A 103 18.20 7.36 5.93
CA LEU A 103 18.16 7.20 4.47
C LEU A 103 17.63 8.50 3.86
N LYS A 104 18.47 9.19 3.09
CA LYS A 104 18.10 10.46 2.45
C LYS A 104 17.68 10.23 1.00
N PHE A 105 16.59 10.87 0.60
CA PHE A 105 16.09 10.92 -0.76
C PHE A 105 16.05 12.36 -1.22
N GLU A 106 16.50 12.58 -2.46
CA GLU A 106 16.48 13.88 -3.11
C GLU A 106 15.89 13.71 -4.50
N ALA A 107 14.91 14.53 -4.87
CA ALA A 107 14.34 14.54 -6.22
C ALA A 107 13.98 15.95 -6.68
N ARG A 108 13.92 16.13 -7.99
CA ARG A 108 13.32 17.29 -8.64
C ARG A 108 11.96 16.90 -9.22
N LEU A 109 10.99 17.78 -9.10
CA LEU A 109 9.73 17.68 -9.82
C LEU A 109 9.96 18.11 -11.28
N VAL A 110 9.82 17.15 -12.21
CA VAL A 110 9.96 17.33 -13.65
C VAL A 110 8.62 17.00 -14.30
N GLY A 111 7.86 18.03 -14.66
CA GLY A 111 6.46 17.85 -15.09
C GLY A 111 5.60 17.33 -13.93
N ASP A 112 5.03 16.15 -14.09
CA ASP A 112 4.23 15.43 -13.10
C ASP A 112 4.96 14.26 -12.43
N ARG A 113 6.28 14.13 -12.68
CA ARG A 113 7.14 13.06 -12.16
C ARG A 113 8.20 13.61 -11.20
N LEU A 114 8.57 12.82 -10.21
CA LEU A 114 9.77 13.06 -9.40
C LEU A 114 10.95 12.26 -9.97
N GLU A 115 12.11 12.90 -10.11
CA GLU A 115 13.35 12.26 -10.55
C GLU A 115 14.48 12.59 -9.60
N GLY A 116 15.16 11.57 -9.10
CA GLY A 116 16.03 11.75 -7.94
C GLY A 116 17.06 10.68 -7.72
N THR A 117 17.77 10.84 -6.61
CA THR A 117 18.76 9.89 -6.10
C THR A 117 18.56 9.61 -4.62
N THR A 118 19.08 8.47 -4.18
CA THR A 118 19.24 8.09 -2.77
C THR A 118 20.54 7.30 -2.61
N LEU A 119 21.09 7.24 -1.41
CA LEU A 119 22.29 6.45 -1.13
C LEU A 119 21.89 5.08 -0.59
N ALA A 120 22.39 4.01 -1.22
CA ALA A 120 22.29 2.67 -0.66
C ALA A 120 23.15 2.53 0.61
N PRO A 121 22.91 1.49 1.44
CA PRO A 121 23.73 1.21 2.62
C PRO A 121 25.23 1.03 2.33
N ASP A 122 25.58 0.60 1.12
CA ASP A 122 26.97 0.44 0.66
C ASP A 122 27.59 1.75 0.11
N GLY A 123 26.89 2.87 0.26
CA GLY A 123 27.31 4.20 -0.20
C GLY A 123 27.09 4.45 -1.69
N LYS A 124 26.57 3.48 -2.45
CA LYS A 124 26.29 3.69 -3.88
C LYS A 124 25.06 4.57 -4.09
N THR A 125 25.15 5.48 -5.05
CA THR A 125 24.01 6.27 -5.49
C THR A 125 23.05 5.40 -6.31
N LEU A 126 21.80 5.32 -5.87
CA LEU A 126 20.68 4.75 -6.59
C LEU A 126 19.88 5.86 -7.25
N ARG A 127 19.46 5.67 -8.50
CA ARG A 127 18.50 6.56 -9.16
C ARG A 127 17.10 6.13 -8.79
N TRP A 128 16.16 7.06 -8.69
CA TRP A 128 14.76 6.71 -8.56
C TRP A 128 13.88 7.70 -9.31
N THR A 129 12.72 7.20 -9.72
CA THR A 129 11.66 8.01 -10.32
C THR A 129 10.36 7.72 -9.61
N ALA A 130 9.43 8.68 -9.60
CA ALA A 130 8.11 8.46 -9.05
C ALA A 130 7.02 9.10 -9.89
N VAL A 131 5.97 8.34 -10.18
CA VAL A 131 4.76 8.82 -10.85
C VAL A 131 3.61 8.86 -9.83
N ARG A 132 2.57 9.64 -10.10
CA ARG A 132 1.39 9.65 -9.23
C ARG A 132 0.73 8.28 -9.23
N ALA A 133 0.46 7.76 -8.04
CA ALA A 133 -0.32 6.54 -7.90
C ALA A 133 -1.75 6.80 -8.43
N PRO A 134 -2.30 5.93 -9.29
CA PRO A 134 -3.65 6.12 -9.84
C PRO A 134 -4.69 6.07 -8.72
N ALA A 135 -5.87 6.69 -8.85
CA ALA A 135 -6.89 6.67 -7.77
C ALA A 135 -7.54 5.29 -7.56
N LEU A 136 -7.68 4.48 -8.63
CA LEU A 136 -8.24 3.12 -8.61
C LEU A 136 -9.56 2.97 -7.84
N ALA A 137 -10.52 3.86 -8.10
CA ALA A 137 -11.84 3.84 -7.48
C ALA A 137 -12.65 2.55 -7.75
N GLY A 138 -12.26 1.76 -8.77
CA GLY A 138 -12.93 0.51 -9.15
C GLY A 138 -14.33 0.72 -9.74
N SER A 139 -14.92 -0.34 -10.29
CA SER A 139 -16.36 -0.34 -10.60
C SER A 139 -17.15 -0.66 -9.34
N SER A 140 -18.20 0.09 -9.02
CA SER A 140 -19.05 -0.22 -7.86
C SER A 140 -19.83 -1.53 -8.00
N ARG A 141 -19.92 -2.08 -9.23
CA ARG A 141 -20.63 -3.33 -9.54
C ARG A 141 -19.92 -4.08 -10.68
N PRO A 142 -18.78 -4.74 -10.43
CA PRO A 142 -18.11 -5.55 -11.44
C PRO A 142 -19.02 -6.72 -11.86
N LYS A 143 -19.00 -7.04 -13.15
CA LYS A 143 -19.57 -8.29 -13.66
C LYS A 143 -18.50 -9.38 -13.47
N TRP A 144 -18.84 -10.49 -12.83
CA TRP A 144 -17.89 -11.56 -12.56
C TRP A 144 -17.84 -12.54 -13.72
N GLY A 145 -16.62 -12.95 -14.09
CA GLY A 145 -16.36 -14.00 -15.06
C GLY A 145 -16.50 -15.40 -14.45
N GLN A 146 -15.96 -16.39 -15.15
CA GLN A 146 -15.94 -17.77 -14.66
C GLN A 146 -14.82 -17.98 -13.64
N PRO A 147 -15.04 -18.80 -12.60
CA PRO A 147 -13.98 -19.22 -11.69
C PRO A 147 -12.86 -19.98 -12.42
N ILE A 148 -11.62 -19.67 -12.07
CA ILE A 148 -10.40 -20.28 -12.60
C ILE A 148 -9.68 -20.96 -11.44
N GLN A 149 -9.45 -22.26 -11.58
CA GLN A 149 -8.62 -23.03 -10.65
C GLN A 149 -7.15 -22.70 -10.91
N LEU A 150 -6.54 -21.87 -10.04
CA LEU A 150 -5.13 -21.49 -10.16
C LEU A 150 -4.19 -22.64 -9.77
N PHE A 151 -4.60 -23.52 -8.87
CA PHE A 151 -3.81 -24.70 -8.48
C PHE A 151 -4.49 -26.00 -8.89
N ASN A 152 -3.82 -26.77 -9.74
CA ASN A 152 -4.38 -27.97 -10.36
C ASN A 152 -4.29 -29.25 -9.51
N GLY A 153 -3.66 -29.20 -8.33
CA GLY A 153 -3.50 -30.35 -7.43
C GLY A 153 -2.48 -31.40 -7.91
N ARG A 154 -1.69 -31.14 -8.95
CA ARG A 154 -0.76 -32.12 -9.53
C ARG A 154 0.66 -31.59 -9.67
N ASP A 155 0.82 -30.37 -10.14
CA ASP A 155 2.11 -29.76 -10.43
C ASP A 155 2.04 -28.23 -10.34
N LEU A 156 3.12 -27.56 -10.75
CA LEU A 156 3.24 -26.10 -10.74
C LEU A 156 2.84 -25.46 -12.09
N SER A 157 2.12 -26.16 -12.98
CA SER A 157 1.66 -25.56 -14.24
C SER A 157 0.81 -24.32 -13.96
N GLY A 158 1.11 -23.21 -14.65
CA GLY A 158 0.50 -21.91 -14.38
C GLY A 158 1.21 -21.10 -13.29
N TRP A 159 2.33 -21.60 -12.75
CA TRP A 159 3.14 -20.92 -11.75
C TRP A 159 4.62 -20.88 -12.15
N LYS A 160 5.32 -19.85 -11.69
CA LYS A 160 6.76 -19.68 -11.86
C LYS A 160 7.41 -19.21 -10.56
N LEU A 161 8.68 -19.56 -10.38
CA LEU A 161 9.50 -19.02 -9.29
C LEU A 161 9.82 -17.55 -9.56
N ARG A 162 9.74 -16.70 -8.53
CA ARG A 162 10.17 -15.30 -8.60
C ARG A 162 11.64 -15.18 -8.98
N ASN A 163 12.49 -16.02 -8.39
CA ASN A 163 13.88 -16.19 -8.78
C ASN A 163 14.13 -17.64 -9.23
N PRO A 164 14.17 -17.92 -10.54
CA PRO A 164 14.42 -19.27 -11.05
C PRO A 164 15.73 -19.91 -10.60
N ASN A 165 16.72 -19.08 -10.21
CA ASN A 165 18.02 -19.53 -9.70
C ASN A 165 18.09 -19.53 -8.16
N GLY A 166 16.97 -19.25 -7.49
CA GLY A 166 16.87 -19.21 -6.03
C GLY A 166 16.61 -20.59 -5.41
N PRO A 167 16.58 -20.69 -4.08
CA PRO A 167 16.12 -21.89 -3.38
C PRO A 167 14.71 -22.27 -3.85
N ASN A 168 14.46 -23.56 -4.08
CA ASN A 168 13.15 -24.07 -4.45
C ASN A 168 12.69 -25.16 -3.46
N GLY A 169 11.73 -24.81 -2.61
CA GLY A 169 11.04 -25.73 -1.70
C GLY A 169 9.60 -26.03 -2.13
N TRP A 170 9.15 -25.51 -3.29
CA TRP A 170 7.79 -25.72 -3.78
C TRP A 170 7.64 -27.10 -4.42
N SER A 171 6.66 -27.86 -3.95
CA SER A 171 6.33 -29.18 -4.48
C SER A 171 4.84 -29.48 -4.31
N VAL A 172 4.34 -30.51 -5.00
CA VAL A 172 2.98 -31.00 -4.81
C VAL A 172 3.02 -32.37 -4.15
N VAL A 173 2.34 -32.51 -3.01
CA VAL A 173 2.23 -33.74 -2.24
C VAL A 173 0.75 -34.02 -1.98
N ASP A 174 0.24 -35.15 -2.44
CA ASP A 174 -1.15 -35.58 -2.22
C ASP A 174 -2.22 -34.52 -2.55
N GLY A 175 -2.02 -33.79 -3.64
CA GLY A 175 -2.96 -32.73 -4.06
C GLY A 175 -2.78 -31.40 -3.34
N VAL A 176 -1.72 -31.24 -2.53
CA VAL A 176 -1.42 -30.03 -1.75
C VAL A 176 -0.13 -29.39 -2.25
N LEU A 177 -0.16 -28.07 -2.46
CA LEU A 177 1.04 -27.29 -2.75
C LEU A 177 1.78 -27.01 -1.44
N VAL A 178 3.02 -27.48 -1.32
CA VAL A 178 3.82 -27.38 -0.10
C VAL A 178 5.07 -26.55 -0.36
N ASN A 179 5.42 -25.66 0.57
CA ASN A 179 6.70 -24.96 0.62
C ASN A 179 7.56 -25.48 1.78
N THR A 180 8.53 -26.35 1.50
CA THR A 180 9.54 -26.78 2.49
C THR A 180 10.78 -27.36 1.78
N PRO A 181 12.01 -26.90 2.07
CA PRO A 181 12.41 -25.83 3.01
C PRO A 181 12.05 -24.42 2.48
N ARG A 182 12.52 -23.36 3.15
CA ARG A 182 12.39 -21.96 2.67
C ARG A 182 12.81 -21.85 1.20
N SER A 183 12.04 -21.10 0.43
CA SER A 183 12.11 -21.04 -1.03
C SER A 183 12.05 -19.59 -1.52
N THR A 184 12.27 -19.35 -2.81
CA THR A 184 11.81 -18.10 -3.45
C THR A 184 10.28 -18.05 -3.53
N ASP A 185 9.70 -16.88 -3.77
CA ASP A 185 8.25 -16.72 -3.93
C ASP A 185 7.74 -17.47 -5.17
N LEU A 186 6.49 -17.93 -5.11
CA LEU A 186 5.79 -18.57 -6.23
C LEU A 186 4.75 -17.61 -6.81
N ILE A 187 4.74 -17.43 -8.12
CA ILE A 187 3.95 -16.40 -8.81
C ILE A 187 3.09 -17.06 -9.89
N THR A 188 1.80 -16.68 -10.00
CA THR A 188 0.98 -17.11 -11.13
C THR A 188 1.52 -16.54 -12.44
N GLU A 189 1.41 -17.30 -13.53
CA GLU A 189 1.73 -16.80 -14.87
C GLU A 189 0.65 -15.83 -15.38
N GLN A 190 -0.60 -16.03 -14.96
CA GLN A 190 -1.72 -15.14 -15.26
C GLN A 190 -1.72 -13.91 -14.34
N GLU A 191 -2.22 -12.80 -14.87
CA GLU A 191 -2.38 -11.53 -14.17
C GLU A 191 -3.84 -11.10 -14.13
N PHE A 192 -4.23 -10.45 -13.04
CA PHE A 192 -5.62 -10.10 -12.73
C PHE A 192 -5.73 -8.64 -12.30
N LYS A 193 -6.85 -8.01 -12.62
CA LYS A 193 -7.16 -6.64 -12.19
C LYS A 193 -8.08 -6.66 -10.96
N ASP A 194 -9.38 -6.72 -11.19
CA ASP A 194 -10.40 -6.88 -10.14
C ASP A 194 -10.80 -8.35 -10.06
N PHE A 195 -10.92 -8.90 -8.86
CA PHE A 195 -11.20 -10.33 -8.69
C PHE A 195 -11.80 -10.66 -7.32
N LYS A 196 -12.39 -11.86 -7.24
CA LYS A 196 -12.58 -12.62 -6.01
C LYS A 196 -11.55 -13.75 -5.96
N LEU A 197 -10.93 -13.98 -4.81
CA LEU A 197 -9.98 -15.07 -4.58
C LEU A 197 -10.44 -15.88 -3.37
N HIS A 198 -10.61 -17.18 -3.57
CA HIS A 198 -10.71 -18.17 -2.51
C HIS A 198 -9.37 -18.92 -2.43
N ILE A 199 -8.85 -19.08 -1.22
CA ILE A 199 -7.60 -19.81 -0.99
C ILE A 199 -7.62 -20.51 0.38
N GLU A 200 -7.31 -21.80 0.39
CA GLU A 200 -7.09 -22.56 1.62
C GLU A 200 -5.61 -22.70 1.92
N PHE A 201 -5.26 -22.54 3.19
CA PHE A 201 -3.87 -22.64 3.65
C PHE A 201 -3.76 -23.33 5.01
N SER A 202 -2.61 -23.94 5.26
CA SER A 202 -2.21 -24.48 6.55
C SER A 202 -0.77 -24.04 6.83
N ILE A 203 -0.57 -23.32 7.94
CA ILE A 203 0.71 -22.70 8.31
C ILE A 203 1.32 -23.47 9.50
N ALA A 204 2.61 -23.80 9.43
CA ALA A 204 3.28 -24.51 10.51
C ALA A 204 3.47 -23.63 11.75
N GLU A 205 3.75 -24.25 12.91
CA GLU A 205 4.00 -23.53 14.17
C GLU A 205 5.17 -22.53 13.99
N LYS A 206 5.00 -21.31 14.50
CA LYS A 206 5.98 -20.20 14.40
C LYS A 206 6.37 -19.84 12.97
N SER A 207 5.53 -20.21 11.99
CA SER A 207 5.81 -19.95 10.59
C SER A 207 5.14 -18.67 10.09
N ASN A 208 5.64 -18.20 8.96
CA ASN A 208 5.21 -16.97 8.31
C ASN A 208 5.26 -17.15 6.78
N SER A 209 4.32 -16.51 6.09
CA SER A 209 4.20 -16.39 4.65
C SER A 209 3.28 -15.18 4.37
N GLY A 210 2.86 -15.01 3.12
CA GLY A 210 1.98 -13.93 2.70
C GLY A 210 1.37 -14.23 1.34
N ILE A 211 0.16 -13.73 1.13
CA ILE A 211 -0.54 -13.80 -0.15
C ILE A 211 -0.59 -12.40 -0.74
N TYR A 212 0.16 -12.17 -1.80
CA TYR A 212 0.27 -10.88 -2.46
C TYR A 212 -0.77 -10.77 -3.57
N LEU A 213 -1.72 -9.89 -3.38
CA LEU A 213 -2.74 -9.53 -4.36
C LEU A 213 -2.10 -8.64 -5.42
N ARG A 214 -2.25 -9.04 -6.69
CA ARG A 214 -1.59 -8.40 -7.84
C ARG A 214 -0.07 -8.28 -7.70
N GLY A 215 0.55 -9.14 -6.88
CA GLY A 215 1.98 -9.09 -6.55
C GLY A 215 2.39 -7.87 -5.73
N ARG A 216 1.43 -7.12 -5.15
CA ARG A 216 1.66 -5.78 -4.57
C ARG A 216 1.13 -5.60 -3.16
N TYR A 217 0.02 -6.24 -2.81
CA TYR A 217 -0.62 -6.07 -1.50
C TYR A 217 -0.61 -7.38 -0.73
N GLU A 218 0.24 -7.47 0.28
CA GLU A 218 0.35 -8.63 1.14
C GLU A 218 -0.82 -8.73 2.12
N ILE A 219 -1.60 -9.80 1.99
CA ILE A 219 -2.43 -10.32 3.08
C ILE A 219 -1.56 -11.27 3.90
N GLN A 220 -1.32 -10.90 5.16
CA GLN A 220 -0.39 -11.61 6.01
C GLN A 220 -0.87 -13.02 6.38
N VAL A 221 0.05 -13.99 6.32
CA VAL A 221 -0.17 -15.36 6.80
C VAL A 221 0.87 -15.70 7.86
N GLU A 222 0.44 -15.92 9.10
CA GLU A 222 1.33 -16.39 10.16
C GLU A 222 0.60 -17.29 11.16
N ASP A 223 1.35 -18.03 11.97
CA ASP A 223 0.84 -18.69 13.15
C ASP A 223 0.43 -17.65 14.22
N GLY A 224 -0.79 -17.13 14.08
CA GLY A 224 -1.30 -15.98 14.84
C GLY A 224 -2.53 -16.27 15.71
N ALA A 225 -2.91 -17.53 15.94
CA ALA A 225 -4.09 -17.88 16.72
C ALA A 225 -4.04 -17.30 18.14
N GLY A 226 -5.13 -16.67 18.59
CA GLY A 226 -5.23 -16.08 19.92
C GLY A 226 -4.46 -14.77 20.13
N ARG A 227 -3.83 -14.22 19.09
CA ARG A 227 -3.21 -12.88 19.14
C ARG A 227 -4.25 -11.79 18.88
N GLU A 228 -4.01 -10.62 19.44
CA GLU A 228 -4.79 -9.42 19.10
C GLU A 228 -4.64 -9.07 17.61
N PRO A 229 -5.69 -8.54 16.97
CA PRO A 229 -5.61 -8.07 15.58
C PRO A 229 -4.53 -6.99 15.41
N ASP A 230 -3.62 -7.19 14.46
CA ASP A 230 -2.58 -6.23 14.10
C ASP A 230 -2.39 -6.18 12.59
N SER A 231 -2.02 -5.02 12.04
CA SER A 231 -1.78 -4.85 10.61
C SER A 231 -0.64 -5.69 10.05
N ARG A 232 0.27 -6.19 10.90
CA ARG A 232 1.37 -7.10 10.55
C ARG A 232 1.10 -8.55 10.98
N GLY A 233 -0.08 -8.81 11.56
CA GLY A 233 -0.56 -10.14 11.94
C GLY A 233 -1.51 -10.74 10.92
N ILE A 234 -1.89 -12.01 11.12
CA ILE A 234 -2.71 -12.79 10.18
C ILE A 234 -3.96 -12.03 9.69
N GLY A 235 -4.15 -11.99 8.37
CA GLY A 235 -5.30 -11.34 7.73
C GLY A 235 -5.20 -9.81 7.62
N GLY A 236 -4.17 -9.18 8.19
CA GLY A 236 -3.88 -7.77 7.97
C GLY A 236 -3.30 -7.50 6.57
N VAL A 237 -3.52 -6.28 6.07
CA VAL A 237 -2.73 -5.76 4.94
C VAL A 237 -1.43 -5.23 5.52
N TYR A 238 -0.33 -5.90 5.22
CA TYR A 238 0.91 -5.80 6.00
C TYR A 238 1.35 -4.35 6.25
N GLY A 239 1.18 -3.90 7.50
CA GLY A 239 1.56 -2.56 7.96
C GLY A 239 0.61 -1.40 7.64
N PHE A 240 -0.50 -1.66 6.93
CA PHE A 240 -1.49 -0.65 6.56
C PHE A 240 -2.83 -0.84 7.28
N ILE A 241 -3.44 -2.02 7.17
CA ILE A 241 -4.81 -2.25 7.64
C ILE A 241 -4.81 -3.40 8.62
N ALA A 242 -5.18 -3.11 9.87
CA ALA A 242 -5.43 -4.13 10.87
C ALA A 242 -6.82 -4.75 10.64
N PRO A 243 -6.97 -6.08 10.79
CA PRO A 243 -8.28 -6.70 10.77
C PRO A 243 -9.10 -6.29 11.99
N THR A 244 -10.44 -6.34 11.89
CA THR A 244 -11.35 -6.01 13.00
C THR A 244 -11.43 -7.11 14.05
N SER A 245 -11.04 -8.34 13.71
CA SER A 245 -10.95 -9.46 14.65
C SER A 245 -10.01 -10.54 14.09
N ASN A 246 -9.58 -11.48 14.95
CA ASN A 246 -8.71 -12.58 14.58
C ASN A 246 -9.40 -13.94 14.81
N PRO A 247 -10.12 -14.49 13.81
CA PRO A 247 -10.73 -15.82 13.87
C PRO A 247 -9.76 -16.94 13.43
N ALA A 248 -8.45 -16.75 13.55
CA ALA A 248 -7.46 -17.76 13.17
C ALA A 248 -7.55 -19.02 14.03
N LYS A 249 -7.39 -20.17 13.39
CA LYS A 249 -7.21 -21.49 14.00
C LYS A 249 -5.73 -21.72 14.32
N LYS A 250 -5.46 -22.75 15.12
CA LYS A 250 -4.08 -23.10 15.52
C LYS A 250 -3.24 -23.54 14.32
N ALA A 251 -1.92 -23.49 14.50
CA ALA A 251 -0.97 -24.01 13.51
C ALA A 251 -1.35 -25.42 13.01
N ASN A 252 -1.06 -25.67 11.74
CA ASN A 252 -1.35 -26.89 10.98
C ASN A 252 -2.84 -27.17 10.71
N GLU A 253 -3.78 -26.40 11.28
CA GLU A 253 -5.19 -26.48 10.89
C GLU A 253 -5.43 -25.75 9.57
N TRP A 254 -6.32 -26.31 8.73
CA TRP A 254 -6.71 -25.67 7.48
C TRP A 254 -7.59 -24.45 7.73
N GLN A 255 -7.20 -23.35 7.11
CA GLN A 255 -7.84 -22.05 7.14
C GLN A 255 -8.23 -21.60 5.75
N THR A 256 -9.16 -20.65 5.67
CA THR A 256 -9.68 -20.12 4.40
C THR A 256 -9.55 -18.60 4.40
N PHE A 257 -9.10 -18.05 3.28
CA PHE A 257 -9.34 -16.66 2.94
C PHE A 257 -10.31 -16.58 1.77
N ASP A 258 -11.34 -15.74 1.92
CA ASP A 258 -12.18 -15.25 0.83
C ASP A 258 -11.92 -13.75 0.69
N ILE A 259 -11.37 -13.36 -0.45
CA ILE A 259 -10.87 -12.01 -0.71
C ILE A 259 -11.59 -11.44 -1.91
N THR A 260 -12.06 -10.20 -1.82
CA THR A 260 -12.52 -9.42 -2.96
C THR A 260 -11.67 -8.16 -3.08
N LEU A 261 -11.06 -7.96 -4.25
CA LEU A 261 -10.30 -6.76 -4.58
C LEU A 261 -10.91 -6.10 -5.81
N ILE A 262 -11.40 -4.88 -5.66
CA ILE A 262 -11.97 -4.07 -6.75
C ILE A 262 -11.30 -2.69 -6.72
N GLY A 263 -10.51 -2.36 -7.74
CA GLY A 263 -9.59 -1.24 -7.65
C GLY A 263 -8.64 -1.44 -6.45
N ARG A 264 -8.64 -0.52 -5.48
CA ARG A 264 -7.95 -0.69 -4.18
C ARG A 264 -8.87 -1.02 -3.01
N ARG A 265 -10.16 -1.27 -3.25
CA ARG A 265 -11.10 -1.62 -2.19
C ARG A 265 -11.04 -3.11 -1.91
N LEU A 266 -10.73 -3.44 -0.67
CA LEU A 266 -10.47 -4.78 -0.19
C LEU A 266 -11.52 -5.22 0.81
N THR A 267 -12.08 -6.40 0.59
CA THR A 267 -12.80 -7.18 1.60
C THR A 267 -12.06 -8.50 1.82
N VAL A 268 -11.83 -8.87 3.07
CA VAL A 268 -11.21 -10.14 3.46
C VAL A 268 -12.08 -10.81 4.52
N ALA A 269 -12.43 -12.07 4.28
CA ALA A 269 -12.95 -12.97 5.31
C ALA A 269 -11.93 -14.06 5.62
N LEU A 270 -11.68 -14.29 6.91
CA LEU A 270 -10.86 -15.39 7.42
C LEU A 270 -11.77 -16.39 8.11
N ASN A 271 -11.73 -17.66 7.68
CA ASN A 271 -12.57 -18.73 8.26
C ASN A 271 -14.06 -18.37 8.27
N GLY A 272 -14.55 -17.77 7.19
CA GLY A 272 -15.95 -17.38 7.01
C GLY A 272 -16.38 -16.10 7.76
N LYS A 273 -15.50 -15.47 8.54
CA LYS A 273 -15.79 -14.19 9.22
C LYS A 273 -15.10 -13.04 8.49
N THR A 274 -15.86 -12.03 8.06
CA THR A 274 -15.31 -10.78 7.50
C THR A 274 -14.47 -10.06 8.55
N ILE A 275 -13.20 -9.82 8.22
CA ILE A 275 -12.23 -9.16 9.10
C ILE A 275 -11.75 -7.80 8.55
N ILE A 276 -11.86 -7.59 7.23
CA ILE A 276 -11.67 -6.30 6.57
C ILE A 276 -12.85 -6.14 5.62
N ASP A 277 -13.57 -5.02 5.67
CA ASP A 277 -14.77 -4.80 4.86
C ASP A 277 -14.67 -3.51 4.05
N ASN A 278 -14.49 -3.67 2.73
CA ASN A 278 -14.50 -2.60 1.74
C ASN A 278 -13.56 -1.41 2.06
N VAL A 279 -12.38 -1.72 2.61
CA VAL A 279 -11.37 -0.74 3.01
C VAL A 279 -10.43 -0.44 1.84
N GLU A 280 -10.06 0.82 1.67
CA GLU A 280 -9.07 1.20 0.65
C GLU A 280 -7.65 0.89 1.11
N ILE A 281 -6.88 0.21 0.27
CA ILE A 281 -5.44 0.02 0.48
C ILE A 281 -4.71 1.28 0.01
N ASP A 282 -3.85 1.84 0.86
CA ASP A 282 -3.19 3.11 0.55
C ASP A 282 -2.13 2.98 -0.55
N GLY A 283 -1.33 1.91 -0.51
CA GLY A 283 -0.24 1.66 -1.46
C GLY A 283 0.29 0.24 -1.37
N ILE A 284 1.33 -0.05 -2.15
CA ILE A 284 1.99 -1.36 -2.15
C ILE A 284 2.60 -1.69 -0.78
N THR A 285 2.64 -2.96 -0.41
CA THR A 285 3.37 -3.44 0.76
C THR A 285 4.83 -3.71 0.39
N GLY A 286 5.71 -3.81 1.40
CA GLY A 286 7.07 -4.31 1.17
C GLY A 286 7.03 -5.71 0.55
N GLY A 287 8.07 -6.08 -0.21
CA GLY A 287 8.11 -7.36 -0.92
C GLY A 287 7.41 -7.37 -2.28
N ALA A 288 6.69 -6.29 -2.64
CA ALA A 288 6.00 -6.15 -3.93
C ALA A 288 6.90 -6.42 -5.15
N LEU A 289 6.29 -6.85 -6.25
CA LEU A 289 6.97 -7.13 -7.52
C LEU A 289 7.29 -5.84 -8.29
N ASP A 290 6.36 -4.89 -8.27
CA ASP A 290 6.47 -3.59 -8.91
C ASP A 290 5.57 -2.56 -8.19
N SER A 291 5.64 -1.29 -8.59
CA SER A 291 4.81 -0.21 -8.04
C SER A 291 3.71 0.25 -9.00
N ASN A 292 3.49 -0.43 -10.13
CA ASN A 292 2.46 -0.07 -11.11
C ASN A 292 1.07 -0.56 -10.67
N GLU A 293 0.50 0.08 -9.66
CA GLU A 293 -0.77 -0.32 -9.07
C GLU A 293 -1.95 -0.32 -10.05
N GLY A 294 -1.87 0.43 -11.15
CA GLY A 294 -2.91 0.49 -12.17
C GLY A 294 -2.96 -0.70 -13.12
N ALA A 295 -1.86 -1.46 -13.23
CA ALA A 295 -1.81 -2.63 -14.08
C ALA A 295 -2.44 -3.86 -13.41
N PRO A 296 -2.93 -4.83 -14.21
CA PRO A 296 -3.09 -6.20 -13.74
C PRO A 296 -1.81 -6.70 -13.07
N GLY A 297 -1.94 -7.71 -12.21
CA GLY A 297 -0.79 -8.35 -11.60
C GLY A 297 -1.11 -9.77 -11.14
N PRO A 298 -0.08 -10.58 -10.87
CA PRO A 298 -0.27 -11.98 -10.50
C PRO A 298 -0.73 -12.16 -9.05
N ILE A 299 -1.11 -13.38 -8.69
CA ILE A 299 -1.09 -13.79 -7.27
C ILE A 299 0.32 -14.29 -6.97
N MET A 300 0.91 -13.83 -5.86
CA MET A 300 2.21 -14.29 -5.40
C MET A 300 2.11 -14.85 -3.98
N LEU A 301 2.71 -16.02 -3.77
CA LEU A 301 2.81 -16.70 -2.48
C LEU A 301 4.23 -16.55 -1.95
N GLN A 302 4.38 -15.95 -0.79
CA GLN A 302 5.69 -15.70 -0.19
C GLN A 302 6.33 -16.99 0.30
N GLY A 303 7.51 -17.30 -0.23
CA GLY A 303 8.18 -18.59 -0.01
C GLY A 303 9.38 -18.54 0.93
N ASP A 304 9.93 -17.36 1.17
CA ASP A 304 11.25 -17.17 1.77
C ASP A 304 11.27 -17.18 3.30
N HIS A 305 10.10 -17.29 3.93
CA HIS A 305 9.93 -17.25 5.38
C HIS A 305 9.80 -18.63 6.03
N GLY A 306 8.80 -19.43 5.69
CA GLY A 306 8.55 -20.65 6.46
C GLY A 306 7.64 -21.67 5.78
N LYS A 307 7.41 -22.77 6.50
CA LYS A 307 6.64 -23.91 6.03
C LYS A 307 5.15 -23.57 5.97
N ILE A 308 4.61 -23.67 4.77
CA ILE A 308 3.19 -23.43 4.49
C ILE A 308 2.70 -24.44 3.45
N SER A 309 1.43 -24.80 3.54
CA SER A 309 0.72 -25.61 2.57
C SER A 309 -0.50 -24.85 2.05
N PHE A 310 -0.81 -25.02 0.78
CA PHE A 310 -1.98 -24.45 0.12
C PHE A 310 -2.76 -25.53 -0.61
N ARG A 311 -4.08 -25.38 -0.66
CA ARG A 311 -4.96 -26.13 -1.55
C ARG A 311 -6.11 -25.22 -1.97
N SER A 312 -6.90 -25.66 -2.96
CA SER A 312 -8.09 -24.93 -3.42
C SER A 312 -7.82 -23.44 -3.66
N ILE A 313 -7.01 -23.11 -4.66
CA ILE A 313 -6.75 -21.72 -5.06
C ILE A 313 -7.64 -21.40 -6.26
N VAL A 314 -8.69 -20.62 -6.05
CA VAL A 314 -9.71 -20.31 -7.07
C VAL A 314 -9.87 -18.81 -7.19
N ILE A 315 -9.73 -18.28 -8.39
CA ILE A 315 -9.92 -16.86 -8.68
C ILE A 315 -11.10 -16.66 -9.63
N THR A 316 -11.95 -15.67 -9.35
CA THR A 316 -13.03 -15.25 -10.25
C THR A 316 -12.75 -13.81 -10.68
N PRO A 317 -12.19 -13.58 -11.88
CA PRO A 317 -11.89 -12.23 -12.36
C PRO A 317 -13.16 -11.47 -12.72
N ALA A 318 -13.12 -10.14 -12.65
CA ALA A 318 -14.13 -9.30 -13.28
C ALA A 318 -13.98 -9.30 -14.81
N LEU A 319 -15.10 -9.12 -15.52
CA LEU A 319 -15.20 -8.97 -16.98
C LEU A 319 -14.99 -7.51 -17.42
#